data_AF-W1XIW8-F1
#
_entry.id   AF-W1XIW8-F1
#
_cell.length_a   1.000
_cell.length_b   1.000
_cell.length_c   1.000
_cell.angle_alpha   90.00
_cell.angle_beta   90.00
_cell.angle_gamma   90.00
#
_symmetry.space_group_name_H-M   'P 1'
#
loop_
_entity.id
_entity.type
_entity.pdbx_description
1 polymer ?
#
loop_
_entity_poly.entity_id
_entity_poly.type
_entity_poly.pdbx_seq_one_letter_code
_entity_poly.pdbx_strand_id
1 'polypeptide(L)' 'IVDYRVMHTMLSYFLNKVSNALRRARVVVGVPCGMTDVEQRAMMDAVIQAGAREVFLIERPVAAAIGCGVP' A
#
# COMPACT_ATOMS: atom_id res chain seq x y z
N ILE A 1 13.93 -0.28 -14.46
CA ILE A 1 13.20 -1.54 -14.18
C ILE A 1 12.93 -1.58 -12.68
N VAL A 2 11.67 -1.73 -12.26
CA VAL A 2 11.32 -1.85 -10.84
C VAL A 2 11.41 -3.32 -10.45
N ASP A 3 12.19 -3.66 -9.42
CA ASP A 3 12.37 -5.05 -8.99
C ASP A 3 11.24 -5.46 -8.02
N TYR A 4 10.33 -6.29 -8.51
CA TYR A 4 9.19 -6.78 -7.73
C TYR A 4 9.62 -7.59 -6.51
N ARG A 5 10.73 -8.32 -6.57
CA ARG A 5 11.20 -9.15 -5.44
C ARG A 5 11.61 -8.27 -4.28
N VAL A 6 12.36 -7.21 -4.56
CA VAL A 6 12.81 -6.25 -3.54
C VAL A 6 11.61 -5.55 -2.91
N MET A 7 10.64 -5.12 -3.72
CA MET A 7 9.41 -4.48 -3.24
C MET A 7 8.61 -5.43 -2.32
N HIS A 8 8.43 -6.68 -2.73
CA HIS A 8 7.69 -7.67 -1.94
C HIS A 8 8.37 -7.92 -0.60
N THR A 9 9.70 -8.12 -0.58
CA THR A 9 10.46 -8.28 0.67
C THR A 9 10.33 -7.05 1.57
N MET A 10 10.39 -5.85 1.00
CA MET A 10 10.22 -4.60 1.76
C MET A 10 8.83 -4.53 2.40
N LEU A 11 7.76 -4.76 1.62
CA LEU A 11 6.38 -4.71 2.11
C LEU A 11 6.14 -5.76 3.19
N SER A 12 6.54 -7.01 2.96
CA SER A 12 6.40 -8.07 3.96
C SER A 12 7.18 -7.76 5.24
N TYR A 13 8.39 -7.20 5.14
CA TYR A 13 9.17 -6.82 6.32
C TYR A 13 8.44 -5.76 7.15
N PHE A 14 7.96 -4.67 6.53
CA PHE A 14 7.27 -3.61 7.27
C PHE A 14 5.92 -4.06 7.83
N LEU A 15 5.15 -4.85 7.07
CA LEU A 15 3.88 -5.38 7.58
C LEU A 15 4.09 -6.32 8.76
N ASN A 16 5.10 -7.21 8.71
CA ASN A 16 5.43 -8.08 9.84
C ASN A 16 6.02 -7.33 11.03
N LYS A 17 6.72 -6.22 10.79
CA LYS A 17 7.28 -5.39 11.87
C LYS A 17 6.21 -4.64 12.66
N VAL A 18 5.14 -4.23 11.98
CA VAL A 18 4.07 -3.42 12.59
C VAL A 18 2.89 -4.29 13.06
N SER A 19 2.65 -5.44 12.41
CA SER A 19 1.60 -6.36 12.81
C SER A 19 2.10 -7.41 13.81
N ASN A 20 1.33 -7.66 14.86
CA ASN A 20 1.54 -8.85 15.70
C ASN A 20 1.06 -10.08 14.91
N ALA A 21 1.77 -11.21 15.04
CA ALA A 21 1.52 -12.45 14.29
C ALA A 21 0.07 -12.97 14.31
N LEU A 22 -0.74 -12.54 15.29
CA LEU A 22 -2.17 -12.88 15.44
C LEU A 22 -3.15 -11.94 14.71
N ARG A 23 -2.73 -10.76 14.24
CA ARG A 23 -3.63 -9.78 13.61
C ARG A 23 -3.05 -9.22 12.33
N ARG A 24 -3.63 -9.63 11.19
CA ARG A 24 -3.36 -9.00 9.90
C ARG A 24 -3.84 -7.55 9.90
N ALA A 25 -2.96 -6.63 9.50
CA ALA A 25 -3.24 -5.19 9.48
C ALA A 25 -4.14 -4.80 8.29
N ARG A 26 -4.98 -3.78 8.49
CA ARG A 26 -5.65 -3.05 7.39
C ARG A 26 -4.71 -1.95 6.94
N VAL A 27 -4.47 -1.84 5.63
CA VAL A 27 -3.43 -0.99 5.06
C VAL A 27 -4.05 0.03 4.11
N VAL A 28 -3.59 1.28 4.19
CA VAL A 28 -3.91 2.32 3.21
C VAL A 28 -2.62 2.68 2.47
N VAL A 29 -2.67 2.75 1.15
CA VAL A 29 -1.51 2.98 0.29
C VAL A 29 -1.71 4.23 -0.56
N GLY A 30 -0.75 5.16 -0.47
CA GLY A 30 -0.70 6.35 -1.30
C GLY A 30 -0.16 6.06 -2.70
N VAL A 31 -1.01 6.09 -3.72
CA VAL A 31 -0.63 5.86 -5.13
C VAL A 31 -0.45 7.18 -5.88
N PRO A 32 0.37 7.23 -6.94
CA PRO A 32 0.48 8.44 -7.76
C PRO A 32 -0.84 8.73 -8.49
N CYS A 33 -1.04 9.97 -8.93
CA CYS A 33 -2.18 10.32 -9.78
C CYS A 33 -2.05 9.63 -11.16
N GLY A 34 -3.20 9.24 -11.74
CA GLY A 34 -3.25 8.64 -13.08
C GLY A 34 -2.81 7.18 -13.16
N MET A 35 -2.77 6.46 -12.03
CA MET A 35 -2.56 5.02 -12.03
C MET A 35 -3.73 4.30 -12.73
N THR A 36 -3.43 3.41 -13.67
CA THR A 36 -4.46 2.64 -14.38
C THR A 36 -5.12 1.60 -13.49
N ASP A 37 -6.33 1.16 -13.81
CA ASP A 37 -7.04 0.12 -13.04
C ASP A 37 -6.23 -1.18 -12.90
N VAL A 38 -5.45 -1.52 -13.93
CA VAL A 38 -4.58 -2.71 -13.93
C VAL A 38 -3.44 -2.56 -12.94
N GLU A 39 -2.80 -1.39 -12.91
CA GLU A 39 -1.73 -1.08 -11.96
C GLU A 39 -2.27 -1.00 -10.52
N GLN A 40 -3.44 -0.38 -10.33
CA GLN A 40 -4.12 -0.33 -9.03
C GLN A 40 -4.40 -1.74 -8.52
N ARG A 41 -4.90 -2.63 -9.38
CA ARG A 41 -5.15 -4.03 -9.02
C ARG A 41 -3.86 -4.78 -8.67
N ALA A 42 -2.83 -4.62 -9.49
CA ALA A 42 -1.52 -5.23 -9.24
C ALA A 42 -0.92 -4.76 -7.89
N MET A 43 -1.11 -3.49 -7.55
CA MET A 43 -0.67 -2.93 -6.27
C MET A 43 -1.45 -3.52 -5.09
N MET A 44 -2.79 -3.60 -5.19
CA MET A 44 -3.62 -4.23 -4.16
C MET A 44 -3.21 -5.68 -3.93
N ASP A 45 -3.03 -6.45 -5.00
CA ASP A 45 -2.67 -7.86 -4.93
C ASP A 45 -1.28 -8.03 -4.28
N ALA A 46 -0.30 -7.18 -4.62
CA ALA A 46 1.03 -7.22 -4.03
C ALA A 46 1.01 -6.96 -2.51
N VAL A 47 0.19 -6.02 -2.04
CA VAL A 47 0.10 -5.68 -0.61
C VAL A 47 -0.68 -6.74 0.17
N ILE A 48 -1.71 -7.35 -0.44
CA ILE A 48 -2.42 -8.49 0.14
C ILE A 48 -1.48 -9.70 0.26
N GLN A 49 -0.72 -10.01 -0.81
CA GLN A 49 0.28 -11.09 -0.80
C GLN A 49 1.37 -10.86 0.27
N ALA A 50 1.73 -9.60 0.52
CA ALA A 50 2.71 -9.25 1.54
C ALA A 50 2.21 -9.49 2.98
N GLY A 51 0.91 -9.73 3.19
CA GLY A 51 0.32 -10.10 4.50
C GLY A 51 -0.80 -9.20 5.01
N ALA A 52 -1.26 -8.22 4.22
CA ALA A 52 -2.36 -7.34 4.61
C ALA A 52 -3.71 -8.08 4.68
N ARG A 53 -4.61 -7.63 5.55
CA ARG A 53 -6.00 -8.11 5.62
C ARG A 53 -6.88 -7.47 4.54
N GLU A 54 -6.76 -6.16 4.42
CA GLU A 54 -7.52 -5.31 3.51
C GLU A 54 -6.61 -4.16 3.08
N VAL A 55 -6.80 -3.71 1.84
CA VAL A 55 -5.99 -2.66 1.23
C VAL A 55 -6.92 -1.61 0.62
N PHE A 56 -6.67 -0.35 0.94
CA PHE A 56 -7.33 0.80 0.31
C PHE A 56 -6.29 1.65 -0.39
N LEU A 57 -6.59 2.08 -1.60
CA LEU A 57 -5.73 3.02 -2.33
C LEU A 57 -6.29 4.43 -2.17
N ILE A 58 -5.39 5.37 -1.90
CA ILE A 58 -5.70 6.81 -1.90
C ILE A 58 -4.70 7.51 -2.81
N GLU A 59 -5.15 8.49 -3.56
CA GLU A 59 -4.24 9.32 -4.33
C GLU A 59 -3.33 10.12 -3.39
N ARG A 60 -2.01 10.06 -3.62
CA ARG A 60 -1.02 10.85 -2.89
C ARG A 60 -1.35 12.35 -2.82
N PRO A 61 -1.79 13.04 -3.88
CA PRO A 61 -2.15 14.46 -3.76
C PRO A 61 -3.30 14.70 -2.77
N VAL A 62 -4.32 13.83 -2.77
CA VAL A 62 -5.45 13.91 -1.83
C VAL A 62 -4.99 13.64 -0.40
N ALA A 63 -4.18 12.60 -0.19
CA ALA A 63 -3.61 12.28 1.11
C ALA A 63 -2.72 13.43 1.64
N ALA A 64 -1.97 14.09 0.75
CA ALA A 64 -1.13 15.23 1.10
C ALA A 64 -1.98 16.47 1.46
N ALA A 65 -3.05 16.76 0.71
CA ALA A 65 -3.97 17.86 1.01
C ALA A 65 -4.61 17.69 2.40
N ILE A 66 -5.08 16.47 2.70
CA ILE A 66 -5.60 16.11 4.04
C ILE A 66 -4.52 16.32 5.11
N GLY A 67 -3.28 15.86 4.84
CA GLY A 67 -2.16 16.01 5.78
C GLY A 67 -1.77 17.47 6.06
N CYS A 68 -1.95 18.36 5.09
CA CYS A 68 -1.69 19.79 5.22
C CYS A 68 -2.87 20.58 5.80
N GLY A 69 -4.02 19.94 6.07
CA GLY A 69 -5.22 20.60 6.59
C GLY A 69 -5.87 21.55 5.59
N VAL A 70 -5.60 21.38 4.30
CA VAL A 70 -6.24 22.15 3.23
C VAL A 70 -7.54 21.41 2.89
N PRO A 71 -8.72 22.04 3.08
CA PRO A 71 -10.00 21.45 2.72
C PRO A 71 -10.17 21.27 1.21
#